data_AF-F9ERE9-F1
#
_entry.id   AF-F9ERE9-F1
#
_cell.length_a   1.000
_cell.length_b   1.000
_cell.length_c   1.000
_cell.angle_alpha   90.00
_cell.angle_beta   90.00
_cell.angle_gamma   90.00
#
_symmetry.space_group_name_H-M   'P 1'
#
loop_
_entity.id
_entity.type
_entity.pdbx_description
1 polymer ?
#
loop_
_entity_poly.entity_id
_entity_poly.type
_entity_poly.pdbx_seq_one_letter_code
_entity_poly.pdbx_strand_id
1 'polypeptide(L)'
;MINDGSTDGSTELIKEIALTNSHIKDYHFTKNNGQTAALSAGFKACTGDIVVTMDSDLQTTPEDIYLMLPYLNKYDMVNGKRTTREDGFKRKLSSLIGNGVRNLITGDNIKDTGCPLKLYKKEVVKSFYLYEGMHRFLPTLAKINGFSVIEVPVQHFDRIHGKSKYGVWNRLWKGLKDAFAVRWMKKENSL
;
A
#
# COMPACT_ATOMS: atom_id res chain seq x y z
N MET A 1 10.28 8.15 8.02
CA MET A 1 9.14 8.82 7.38
C MET A 1 9.60 9.35 6.03
N ILE A 2 8.81 9.12 4.98
CA ILE A 2 9.07 9.67 3.65
C ILE A 2 8.06 10.78 3.39
N ASN A 3 8.51 12.03 3.32
CA ASN A 3 7.69 13.18 3.01
C ASN A 3 7.69 13.45 1.51
N ASP A 4 6.52 13.37 0.88
CA ASP A 4 6.34 13.48 -0.57
C ASP A 4 6.17 14.94 -1.05
N GLY A 5 7.09 15.81 -0.61
CA GLY A 5 7.12 17.21 -1.01
C GLY A 5 5.96 18.06 -0.47
N SER A 6 5.56 17.84 0.78
CA SER A 6 4.51 18.62 1.45
C SER A 6 4.85 20.11 1.57
N THR A 7 3.83 20.97 1.48
CA THR A 7 3.96 22.44 1.50
C THR A 7 3.23 23.09 2.69
N ASP A 8 2.80 22.29 3.66
CA ASP A 8 1.92 22.68 4.77
C ASP A 8 2.64 22.75 6.13
N GLY A 9 3.98 22.80 6.11
CA GLY A 9 4.80 22.79 7.33
C GLY A 9 5.14 21.38 7.86
N SER A 10 4.64 20.31 7.21
CA SER A 10 4.95 18.92 7.62
C SER A 10 6.46 18.62 7.59
N THR A 11 7.21 19.25 6.67
CA THR A 11 8.66 19.03 6.54
C THR A 11 9.39 19.45 7.81
N GLU A 12 9.10 20.65 8.30
CA GLU A 12 9.72 21.26 9.46
C GLU A 12 9.36 20.47 10.73
N LEU A 13 8.07 20.16 10.89
CA LEU A 13 7.58 19.38 12.03
C LEU A 13 8.23 17.99 12.12
N ILE A 14 8.34 17.28 10.98
CA ILE A 14 8.98 15.95 10.94
C ILE A 14 10.45 16.04 11.36
N LYS A 15 11.18 17.08 10.92
CA LYS A 15 12.58 17.30 11.31
C LYS A 15 12.73 17.55 12.80
N GLU A 16 11.88 18.40 13.38
CA GLU A 16 11.89 18.68 14.82
C GLU A 16 11.65 17.41 15.65
N ILE A 17 10.71 16.58 15.22
CA ILE A 17 10.44 15.29 15.86
C ILE A 17 11.64 14.34 15.70
N ALA A 18 12.27 14.27 14.52
CA ALA A 18 13.43 13.42 14.27
C ALA A 18 14.66 13.84 15.10
N LEU A 19 14.84 15.14 15.36
CA LEU A 19 15.92 15.65 16.23
C LEU A 19 15.82 15.14 17.67
N THR A 20 14.61 14.88 18.16
CA THR A 20 14.37 14.44 19.55
C THR A 20 14.08 12.94 19.66
N ASN A 21 13.93 12.23 18.54
CA ASN A 21 13.62 10.80 18.51
C ASN A 21 14.48 10.04 17.50
N SER A 22 15.50 9.34 18.01
CA SER A 22 16.45 8.55 17.20
C SER A 22 15.82 7.38 16.43
N HIS A 23 14.60 6.97 16.76
CA HIS A 23 13.87 5.94 16.02
C HIS A 23 13.25 6.49 14.72
N ILE A 24 13.18 7.81 14.56
CA ILE A 24 12.60 8.46 13.38
C ILE A 24 13.72 8.91 12.46
N LYS A 25 13.76 8.31 11.27
CA LYS A 25 14.58 8.78 10.15
C LYS A 25 13.69 9.52 9.18
N ASP A 26 13.98 10.77 8.89
CA ASP A 26 13.24 11.61 7.96
C ASP A 26 13.90 11.65 6.57
N TYR A 27 13.10 11.50 5.52
CA TYR A 27 13.53 11.65 4.13
C TYR A 27 12.50 12.50 3.41
N HIS A 28 12.97 13.49 2.64
CA HIS A 28 12.09 14.45 1.98
C HIS A 28 12.37 14.46 0.48
N PHE A 29 11.32 14.29 -0.32
CA PHE A 29 11.40 14.63 -1.73
C PHE A 29 11.38 16.14 -1.93
N THR A 30 12.05 16.61 -2.99
CA THR A 30 12.09 18.03 -3.39
C THR A 30 10.78 18.51 -4.00
N LYS A 31 9.90 17.59 -4.42
CA LYS A 31 8.56 17.84 -4.98
C LYS A 31 7.68 16.61 -4.78
N ASN A 32 6.38 16.75 -5.03
CA ASN A 32 5.46 15.60 -5.03
C ASN A 32 5.77 14.65 -6.19
N ASN A 33 6.11 13.40 -5.86
CA ASN A 33 6.38 12.31 -6.81
C ASN A 33 5.34 11.17 -6.71
N GLY A 34 4.42 11.26 -5.76
CA GLY A 34 3.31 10.34 -5.57
C GLY A 34 3.65 9.15 -4.66
N GLN A 35 2.58 8.49 -4.18
CA GLN A 35 2.66 7.45 -3.15
C GLN A 35 3.56 6.26 -3.54
N THR A 36 3.58 5.84 -4.81
CA THR A 36 4.47 4.74 -5.22
C THR A 36 5.95 5.13 -5.05
N ALA A 37 6.32 6.37 -5.41
CA ALA A 37 7.70 6.84 -5.27
C ALA A 37 8.10 6.91 -3.79
N ALA A 38 7.20 7.39 -2.94
CA ALA A 38 7.42 7.45 -1.49
C ALA A 38 7.62 6.05 -0.88
N LEU A 39 6.76 5.08 -1.23
CA LEU A 39 6.91 3.69 -0.80
C LEU A 39 8.20 3.06 -1.31
N SER A 40 8.54 3.28 -2.59
CA SER A 40 9.78 2.77 -3.18
C SER A 40 11.02 3.30 -2.47
N ALA A 41 11.06 4.60 -2.16
CA ALA A 41 12.13 5.19 -1.35
C ALA A 41 12.18 4.60 0.07
N GLY A 42 11.01 4.43 0.71
CA GLY A 42 10.90 3.81 2.02
C GLY A 42 11.43 2.37 2.04
N PHE A 43 11.07 1.55 1.05
CA PHE A 43 11.57 0.17 0.93
C PHE A 43 13.07 0.10 0.70
N LYS A 44 13.66 1.05 -0.04
CA LYS A 44 15.12 1.13 -0.21
C LYS A 44 15.84 1.56 1.06
N ALA A 45 15.25 2.46 1.84
CA ALA A 45 15.87 3.01 3.05
C ALA A 45 15.68 2.13 4.30
N CYS A 46 14.65 1.27 4.32
CA CYS A 46 14.36 0.43 5.47
C CYS A 46 15.44 -0.65 5.67
N THR A 47 15.74 -0.96 6.93
CA THR A 47 16.81 -1.89 7.32
C THR A 47 16.33 -3.07 8.16
N GLY A 48 15.15 -2.97 8.77
CA GLY A 48 14.57 -4.03 9.59
C GLY A 48 14.19 -5.28 8.78
N ASP A 49 14.08 -6.40 9.49
CA ASP A 49 13.71 -7.69 8.90
C ASP A 49 12.21 -7.80 8.62
N ILE A 50 11.42 -7.03 9.37
CA ILE A 50 9.99 -6.83 9.14
C ILE A 50 9.77 -5.38 8.75
N VAL A 51 9.06 -5.18 7.64
CA VAL A 51 8.70 -3.86 7.13
C VAL A 51 7.20 -3.69 7.29
N VAL A 52 6.80 -2.51 7.78
CA VAL A 52 5.40 -2.14 7.95
C VAL A 52 5.13 -0.86 7.18
N THR A 53 4.03 -0.83 6.42
CA THR A 53 3.51 0.39 5.81
C THR A 53 2.20 0.78 6.48
N MET A 54 1.99 2.09 6.66
CA MET A 54 0.78 2.68 7.23
C MET A 54 0.65 4.12 6.72
N ASP A 55 -0.59 4.60 6.56
CA ASP A 55 -0.85 6.01 6.21
C ASP A 55 -0.89 6.88 7.47
N SER A 56 -0.55 8.16 7.33
CA SER A 56 -0.48 9.11 8.46
C SER A 56 -1.81 9.79 8.79
N ASP A 57 -2.93 9.37 8.19
CA ASP A 57 -4.24 10.04 8.31
C ASP A 57 -5.18 9.42 9.36
N LEU A 58 -4.63 8.57 10.23
CA LEU A 58 -5.32 7.92 11.35
C LEU A 58 -6.49 7.01 10.95
N GLN A 59 -6.64 6.69 9.66
CA GLN A 59 -7.67 5.76 9.20
C GLN A 59 -7.37 4.28 9.52
N THR A 60 -6.16 3.99 10.00
CA THR A 60 -5.72 2.66 10.46
C THR A 60 -5.05 2.80 11.82
N THR A 61 -5.16 1.76 12.65
CA THR A 61 -4.64 1.79 14.01
C THR A 61 -3.33 1.01 14.13
N PRO A 62 -2.28 1.53 14.81
CA PRO A 62 -1.03 0.81 15.05
C PRO A 62 -1.21 -0.53 15.77
N GLU A 63 -2.26 -0.69 16.58
CA GLU A 63 -2.56 -1.90 17.34
C GLU A 63 -2.81 -3.10 16.42
N ASP A 64 -3.36 -2.87 15.22
CA ASP A 64 -3.61 -3.92 14.23
C ASP A 64 -2.29 -4.52 13.68
N ILE A 65 -1.15 -3.84 13.86
CA ILE A 65 0.18 -4.42 13.55
C ILE A 65 0.39 -5.68 14.41
N TYR A 66 0.06 -5.63 15.69
CA TYR A 66 0.23 -6.77 16.61
C TYR A 66 -0.74 -7.91 16.29
N LEU A 67 -1.94 -7.60 15.81
CA LEU A 67 -2.89 -8.60 15.30
C LEU A 67 -2.35 -9.33 14.06
N MET A 68 -1.67 -8.60 13.18
CA MET A 68 -1.15 -9.13 11.91
C MET A 68 0.20 -9.85 12.05
N LEU A 69 1.04 -9.44 13.01
CA LEU A 69 2.41 -9.92 13.16
C LEU A 69 2.57 -11.45 13.24
N PRO A 70 1.72 -12.21 13.98
CA PRO A 70 1.86 -13.67 14.09
C PRO A 70 1.75 -14.42 12.76
N TYR A 71 1.09 -13.83 11.75
CA TYR A 71 0.93 -14.46 10.44
C TYR A 71 2.22 -14.50 9.63
N LEU A 72 3.22 -13.66 9.94
CA LEU A 72 4.52 -13.69 9.27
C LEU A 72 5.33 -14.97 9.56
N ASN A 73 4.93 -15.76 10.56
CA ASN A 73 5.52 -17.08 10.81
C ASN A 73 5.17 -18.09 9.71
N LYS A 74 4.06 -17.89 9.00
CA LYS A 74 3.55 -18.80 7.95
C LYS A 74 3.49 -18.16 6.57
N TYR A 75 3.44 -16.84 6.50
CA TYR A 75 3.31 -16.07 5.27
C TYR A 75 4.45 -15.06 5.15
N ASP A 76 4.78 -14.65 3.93
CA ASP A 76 5.85 -13.67 3.68
C ASP A 76 5.33 -12.24 3.70
N MET A 77 4.03 -12.07 3.42
CA MET A 77 3.34 -10.80 3.46
C MET A 77 1.94 -10.95 4.08
N VAL A 78 1.59 -9.99 4.93
CA VAL A 78 0.26 -9.88 5.54
C VAL A 78 -0.37 -8.57 5.08
N ASN A 79 -1.46 -8.68 4.33
CA ASN A 79 -2.22 -7.55 3.83
C ASN A 79 -3.40 -7.27 4.76
N GLY A 80 -3.49 -6.04 5.27
CA GLY A 80 -4.68 -5.61 5.99
C GLY A 80 -5.89 -5.65 5.06
N LYS A 81 -7.03 -6.10 5.57
CA LYS A 81 -8.31 -6.07 4.87
C LYS A 81 -9.29 -5.26 5.70
N ARG A 82 -9.66 -4.09 5.21
CA ARG A 82 -10.52 -3.17 5.96
C ARG A 82 -11.87 -3.82 6.25
N THR A 83 -12.23 -3.90 7.53
CA THR A 83 -13.58 -4.27 7.94
C THR A 83 -14.47 -3.06 7.83
N THR A 84 -15.18 -2.90 6.72
CA THR A 84 -16.11 -1.78 6.54
C THR A 84 -17.41 -2.03 7.28
N ARG A 85 -17.77 -1.13 8.21
CA ARG A 85 -19.02 -1.22 8.96
C ARG A 85 -20.23 -0.73 8.16
N GLU A 86 -20.07 0.06 7.08
CA GLU A 86 -21.16 0.41 6.16
C GLU A 86 -20.64 1.18 4.94
N ASP A 87 -20.53 0.51 3.79
CA ASP A 87 -20.20 1.17 2.53
C ASP A 87 -21.39 1.18 1.59
N GLY A 88 -21.85 2.37 1.23
CA GLY A 88 -22.88 2.58 0.22
C GLY A 88 -22.55 1.86 -1.10
N PHE A 89 -23.61 1.40 -1.79
CA PHE A 89 -23.58 0.52 -2.96
C PHE A 89 -22.56 0.93 -4.05
N LYS A 90 -22.33 2.24 -4.24
CA LYS A 90 -21.41 2.80 -5.24
C LYS A 90 -19.92 2.51 -4.94
N ARG A 91 -19.51 2.51 -3.67
CA ARG A 91 -18.12 2.22 -3.26
C ARG A 91 -17.84 0.72 -3.37
N LYS A 92 -18.81 -0.11 -2.97
CA LYS A 92 -18.79 -1.57 -3.21
C LYS A 92 -18.68 -1.91 -4.69
N LEU A 93 -19.47 -1.27 -5.56
CA LEU A 93 -19.44 -1.54 -7.00
C LEU A 93 -18.10 -1.13 -7.64
N SER A 94 -17.55 0.03 -7.28
CA SER A 94 -16.22 0.45 -7.77
C SER A 94 -15.11 -0.48 -7.28
N SER A 95 -15.22 -0.98 -6.04
CA SER A 95 -14.27 -1.97 -5.50
C SER A 95 -14.41 -3.32 -6.21
N LEU A 96 -15.64 -3.78 -6.46
CA LEU A 96 -15.92 -5.03 -7.17
C LEU A 96 -15.41 -5.00 -8.61
N ILE A 97 -15.59 -3.89 -9.34
CA ILE A 97 -15.09 -3.75 -10.71
C ILE A 97 -13.56 -3.67 -10.73
N GLY A 98 -12.94 -2.86 -9.85
CA GLY A 98 -11.48 -2.77 -9.76
C GLY A 98 -10.82 -4.09 -9.35
N ASN A 99 -11.40 -4.77 -8.36
CA ASN A 99 -10.94 -6.08 -7.90
C ASN A 99 -11.22 -7.16 -8.96
N GLY A 100 -12.36 -7.11 -9.66
CA GLY A 100 -12.73 -8.09 -10.70
C GLY A 100 -11.83 -8.02 -11.93
N VAL A 101 -11.59 -6.81 -12.46
CA VAL A 101 -10.65 -6.59 -13.58
C VAL A 101 -9.25 -7.08 -13.21
N ARG A 102 -8.82 -6.82 -11.98
CA ARG A 102 -7.52 -7.22 -11.50
C ARG A 102 -7.41 -8.73 -11.28
N ASN A 103 -8.38 -9.36 -10.61
CA ASN A 103 -8.38 -10.79 -10.34
C ASN A 103 -8.47 -11.60 -11.64
N LEU A 104 -9.19 -11.10 -12.66
CA LEU A 104 -9.22 -11.67 -14.01
C LEU A 104 -7.83 -11.64 -14.68
N ILE A 105 -7.02 -10.62 -14.38
CA ILE A 105 -5.70 -10.43 -14.96
C ILE A 105 -4.62 -11.20 -14.19
N THR A 106 -4.70 -11.24 -12.87
CA THR A 106 -3.65 -11.78 -12.00
C THR A 106 -3.90 -13.24 -11.62
N GLY A 107 -5.17 -13.68 -11.61
CA GLY A 107 -5.60 -14.97 -11.09
C GLY A 107 -5.57 -15.04 -9.57
N ASP A 108 -5.44 -13.90 -8.87
CA ASP A 108 -5.37 -13.87 -7.40
C ASP A 108 -6.74 -13.68 -6.74
N ASN A 109 -6.80 -14.03 -5.45
CA ASN A 109 -7.98 -13.97 -4.60
C ASN A 109 -7.93 -12.84 -3.55
N ILE A 110 -7.10 -11.83 -3.75
CA ILE A 110 -6.90 -10.73 -2.80
C ILE A 110 -8.07 -9.75 -2.93
N LYS A 111 -8.72 -9.43 -1.81
CA LYS A 111 -9.99 -8.71 -1.75
C LYS A 111 -9.83 -7.21 -1.48
N ASP A 112 -8.79 -6.79 -0.78
CA ASP A 112 -8.57 -5.37 -0.45
C ASP A 112 -7.09 -4.96 -0.52
N THR A 113 -6.64 -4.53 -1.69
CA THR A 113 -5.24 -4.07 -1.83
C THR A 113 -5.02 -2.60 -1.59
N GLY A 114 -6.12 -1.85 -1.46
CA GLY A 114 -6.10 -0.45 -1.12
C GLY A 114 -5.85 -0.20 0.37
N CYS A 115 -5.92 -1.21 1.24
CA CYS A 115 -5.61 -1.04 2.66
C CYS A 115 -4.14 -0.61 2.84
N PRO A 116 -3.83 0.55 3.44
CA PRO A 116 -2.45 1.02 3.56
C PRO A 116 -1.63 0.20 4.58
N LEU A 117 -2.31 -0.43 5.55
CA LEU A 117 -1.67 -1.26 6.56
C LEU A 117 -1.25 -2.62 6.00
N LYS A 118 0.06 -2.81 5.87
CA LYS A 118 0.66 -4.04 5.32
C LYS A 118 1.96 -4.37 6.05
N LEU A 119 2.19 -5.65 6.28
CA LEU A 119 3.41 -6.19 6.88
C LEU A 119 4.12 -7.09 5.86
N TYR A 120 5.44 -7.01 5.84
CA TYR A 120 6.30 -7.71 4.89
C TYR A 120 7.52 -8.28 5.60
N LYS A 121 7.96 -9.47 5.18
CA LYS A 121 9.38 -9.82 5.32
C LYS A 121 10.22 -8.95 4.39
N LYS A 122 11.45 -8.65 4.79
CA LYS A 122 12.39 -7.79 4.05
C LYS A 122 12.63 -8.25 2.61
N GLU A 123 12.65 -9.55 2.36
CA GLU A 123 12.84 -10.15 1.04
C GLU A 123 11.72 -9.77 0.07
N VAL A 124 10.48 -9.66 0.57
CA VAL A 124 9.33 -9.27 -0.24
C VAL A 124 9.51 -7.86 -0.78
N VAL A 125 9.84 -6.88 0.09
CA VAL A 125 9.99 -5.48 -0.36
C VAL A 125 11.19 -5.30 -1.28
N LYS A 126 12.26 -6.09 -1.10
CA LYS A 126 13.44 -6.08 -1.97
C LYS A 126 13.16 -6.65 -3.37
N SER A 127 12.15 -7.51 -3.50
CA SER A 127 11.76 -8.07 -4.79
C SER A 127 10.96 -7.10 -5.66
N PHE A 128 10.45 -6.00 -5.09
CA PHE A 128 9.55 -5.11 -5.80
C PHE A 128 10.30 -4.18 -6.78
N TYR A 129 9.85 -4.21 -8.03
CA TYR A 129 10.14 -3.18 -9.01
C TYR A 129 8.89 -2.32 -9.22
N LEU A 130 8.88 -1.11 -8.67
CA LEU A 130 7.68 -0.27 -8.58
C LEU A 130 7.70 0.89 -9.58
N TYR A 131 6.69 0.92 -10.45
CA TYR A 131 6.36 2.05 -11.32
C TYR A 131 5.17 2.84 -10.77
N GLU A 132 4.89 4.02 -11.33
CA GLU A 132 3.74 4.83 -10.92
C GLU A 132 2.44 4.00 -10.89
N GLY A 133 1.62 4.15 -9.84
CA GLY A 133 0.37 3.39 -9.66
C GLY A 133 0.51 2.01 -8.99
N MET A 134 1.71 1.42 -8.96
CA MET A 134 1.91 0.05 -8.48
C MET A 134 1.68 -0.19 -6.97
N HIS A 135 1.63 0.86 -6.15
CA HIS A 135 1.31 0.76 -4.71
C HIS A 135 -0.01 0.03 -4.42
N ARG A 136 -0.95 0.03 -5.37
CA ARG A 136 -2.26 -0.66 -5.26
C ARG A 136 -2.18 -2.15 -5.55
N PHE A 137 -1.05 -2.63 -6.03
CA PHE A 137 -0.84 -3.99 -6.50
C PHE A 137 0.24 -4.72 -5.69
N LEU A 138 0.78 -4.14 -4.61
CA LEU A 138 1.84 -4.77 -3.82
C LEU A 138 1.54 -6.22 -3.39
N PRO A 139 0.32 -6.56 -2.90
CA PRO A 139 0.01 -7.94 -2.55
C PRO A 139 0.01 -8.88 -3.76
N THR A 140 -0.41 -8.39 -4.92
CA THR A 140 -0.38 -9.14 -6.18
C THR A 140 1.07 -9.32 -6.67
N LEU A 141 1.87 -8.27 -6.63
CA LEU A 141 3.28 -8.32 -7.04
C LEU A 141 4.06 -9.30 -6.16
N ALA A 142 3.79 -9.34 -4.86
CA ALA A 142 4.40 -10.32 -3.96
C ALA A 142 4.08 -11.76 -4.40
N LYS A 143 2.80 -12.05 -4.72
CA LYS A 143 2.42 -13.36 -5.27
C LYS A 143 3.09 -13.67 -6.61
N ILE A 144 3.18 -12.70 -7.52
CA ILE A 144 3.85 -12.87 -8.83
C ILE A 144 5.33 -13.21 -8.62
N ASN A 145 5.97 -12.60 -7.63
CA ASN A 145 7.36 -12.86 -7.26
C ASN A 145 7.53 -14.15 -6.43
N GLY A 146 6.50 -14.98 -6.29
CA GLY A 146 6.56 -16.29 -5.63
C GLY A 146 6.35 -16.26 -4.10
N PHE A 147 5.99 -15.12 -3.52
CA PHE A 147 5.79 -15.00 -2.08
C PHE A 147 4.37 -15.38 -1.65
N SER A 148 4.27 -15.93 -0.43
CA SER A 148 3.00 -16.27 0.20
C SER A 148 2.36 -15.03 0.84
N VAL A 149 1.06 -14.83 0.59
CA VAL A 149 0.30 -13.65 1.03
C VAL A 149 -1.02 -14.06 1.67
N ILE A 150 -1.33 -13.47 2.83
CA ILE A 150 -2.62 -13.61 3.52
C ILE A 150 -3.29 -12.25 3.75
N GLU A 151 -4.63 -12.24 3.79
CA GLU A 151 -5.42 -11.09 4.21
C GLU A 151 -5.92 -11.26 5.64
N VAL A 152 -5.70 -10.24 6.49
CA VAL A 152 -6.17 -10.23 7.88
C VAL A 152 -7.15 -9.06 8.06
N PRO A 153 -8.35 -9.28 8.62
CA PRO A 153 -9.28 -8.20 8.92
C PRO A 153 -8.66 -7.16 9.87
N VAL A 154 -8.74 -5.88 9.51
CA VAL A 154 -8.22 -4.75 10.31
C VAL A 154 -9.28 -3.65 10.42
N GLN A 155 -9.19 -2.88 11.49
CA GLN A 155 -10.06 -1.74 11.73
C GLN A 155 -9.79 -0.63 10.70
N HIS A 156 -10.85 0.07 10.29
CA HIS A 156 -10.74 1.22 9.40
C HIS A 156 -11.67 2.33 9.85
N PHE A 157 -11.10 3.49 10.13
CA PHE A 157 -11.84 4.67 10.57
C PHE A 157 -12.11 5.62 9.41
N ASP A 158 -13.24 6.31 9.47
CA ASP A 158 -13.54 7.38 8.53
C ASP A 158 -12.55 8.53 8.67
N ARG A 159 -12.29 9.20 7.55
CA ARG A 159 -11.32 10.29 7.50
C ARG A 159 -11.84 11.48 8.31
N ILE A 160 -11.04 11.96 9.25
CA ILE A 160 -11.41 13.10 10.11
C ILE A 160 -11.34 14.43 9.31
N HIS A 161 -10.45 14.53 8.31
CA HIS A 161 -10.26 15.74 7.49
C HIS A 161 -10.12 15.48 5.98
N GLY A 162 -10.81 16.31 5.16
CA GLY A 162 -10.62 16.41 3.70
C GLY A 162 -11.76 15.86 2.83
N LYS A 163 -12.22 16.63 1.83
CA LYS A 163 -13.18 16.19 0.80
C LYS A 163 -12.47 15.41 -0.32
N SER A 164 -12.94 14.20 -0.64
CA SER A 164 -12.45 13.42 -1.78
C SER A 164 -12.77 14.12 -3.12
N LYS A 165 -11.74 14.47 -3.89
CA LYS A 165 -11.81 15.26 -5.13
C LYS A 165 -11.67 14.45 -6.44
N TYR A 166 -11.99 13.16 -6.48
CA TYR A 166 -11.70 12.31 -7.66
C TYR A 166 -12.86 11.43 -8.15
N GLY A 167 -13.24 11.65 -9.43
CA GLY A 167 -14.30 10.95 -10.15
C GLY A 167 -13.99 9.48 -10.48
N VAL A 168 -15.04 8.66 -10.48
CA VAL A 168 -14.99 7.19 -10.63
C VAL A 168 -14.41 6.76 -12.00
N TRP A 169 -14.69 7.51 -13.07
CA TRP A 169 -14.27 7.17 -14.44
C TRP A 169 -12.76 7.24 -14.67
N ASN A 170 -12.07 8.22 -14.07
CA ASN A 170 -10.63 8.37 -14.24
C ASN A 170 -9.86 7.26 -13.49
N ARG A 171 -10.44 6.76 -12.38
CA ARG A 171 -9.92 5.60 -11.63
C ARG A 171 -9.99 4.30 -12.43
N LEU A 172 -11.05 4.13 -13.21
CA LEU A 172 -11.30 2.92 -14.01
C LEU A 172 -10.27 2.79 -15.15
N TRP A 173 -10.04 3.87 -15.89
CA TRP A 173 -9.07 3.89 -16.99
C TRP A 173 -7.62 3.74 -16.52
N LYS A 174 -7.24 4.40 -15.41
CA LYS A 174 -5.90 4.25 -14.84
C LYS A 174 -5.70 2.82 -14.31
N GLY A 175 -6.68 2.28 -13.59
CA GLY A 175 -6.65 0.90 -13.10
C GLY A 175 -6.55 -0.16 -14.21
N LEU A 176 -7.21 0.06 -15.35
CA LEU A 176 -7.08 -0.81 -16.53
C LEU A 176 -5.67 -0.78 -17.11
N LYS A 177 -5.08 0.40 -17.31
CA LYS A 177 -3.70 0.54 -17.82
C LYS A 177 -2.68 -0.12 -16.88
N ASP A 178 -2.82 0.12 -15.58
CA ASP A 178 -1.94 -0.49 -14.57
C ASP A 178 -2.06 -2.02 -14.58
N ALA A 179 -3.27 -2.56 -14.77
CA ALA A 179 -3.49 -3.99 -14.84
C ALA A 179 -2.88 -4.63 -16.10
N PHE A 180 -2.94 -3.96 -17.26
CA PHE A 180 -2.23 -4.40 -18.46
C PHE A 180 -0.72 -4.46 -18.26
N ALA A 181 -0.13 -3.47 -17.57
CA ALA A 181 1.30 -3.48 -17.25
C ALA A 181 1.68 -4.66 -16.35
N VAL A 182 0.88 -4.96 -15.31
CA VAL A 182 1.10 -6.13 -14.44
C VAL A 182 0.96 -7.45 -15.21
N ARG A 183 -0.01 -7.57 -16.13
CA ARG A 183 -0.17 -8.75 -16.99
C ARG A 183 1.06 -8.98 -17.86
N TRP A 184 1.62 -7.92 -18.41
CA TRP A 184 2.80 -7.98 -19.26
C TRP A 184 4.02 -8.48 -18.47
N MET A 185 4.25 -7.97 -17.26
CA MET A 185 5.32 -8.46 -16.37
C MET A 185 5.19 -9.95 -16.03
N LYS A 186 3.96 -10.44 -15.80
CA LYS A 186 3.72 -11.86 -15.53
C LYS A 186 4.12 -12.75 -16.71
N LYS A 187 3.98 -12.27 -17.95
CA LYS A 187 4.34 -13.01 -19.17
C LYS A 187 5.86 -13.06 -19.38
N GLU A 188 6.58 -12.03 -18.96
CA GLU A 188 8.03 -11.93 -19.14
C GLU A 188 8.81 -12.80 -18.12
N ASN A 189 8.27 -12.97 -16.91
CA ASN A 189 8.82 -13.87 -15.88
C ASN A 189 8.44 -15.36 -16.03
N SER A 190 7.77 -15.74 -17.13
CA SER A 190 7.35 -17.11 -17.42
C SER A 190 8.18 -17.81 -18.52
N LEU A 191 9.42 -17.35 -18.73
CA LEU A 191 10.42 -17.95 -19.62
C LEU A 191 11.62 -18.45 -18.83
#